data_AF-A0A534YP09-F1
#
_entry.id   AF-A0A534YP09-F1
#
_cell.length_a   1.000
_cell.length_b   1.000
_cell.length_c   1.000
_cell.angle_alpha   90.00
_cell.angle_beta   90.00
_cell.angle_gamma   90.00
#
_symmetry.space_group_name_H-M   'P 1'
#
loop_
_entity.id
_entity.type
_entity.pdbx_description
1 polymer ?
#
loop_
_entity_poly.entity_id
_entity_poly.type
_entity_poly.pdbx_seq_one_letter_code
_entity_poly.pdbx_strand_id
1 'polypeptide(L)'
;MDNLSQWFDLGVLRAKGISLGGSILAAALILLLGRIAARIAASTLSRVLQRSHTDATLVKFLYNLVYALLMVFIVVAALEKVGVNTTSFIGVVAAAGLAIGLALQGSLSNFAAGVMIILLRHFGVGDRIEAAGQTGRVIDIQIFSTVLVNDEGTRVIVPNNAITSGTIKVFAAPAEELAEQPASSAHAA
;
A
#
# COMPACT_ATOMS: atom_id res chain seq x y z
N MET A 1 -4.89 47.59 44.85
CA MET A 1 -4.64 47.91 43.41
C MET A 1 -3.46 47.05 42.99
N ASP A 2 -3.59 45.71 43.11
CA ASP A 2 -2.42 44.84 43.35
C ASP A 2 -2.23 43.77 42.28
N ASN A 3 -3.03 43.80 41.22
CA ASN A 3 -2.99 42.85 40.12
C ASN A 3 -2.30 43.39 38.85
N LEU A 4 -1.71 44.58 38.86
CA LEU A 4 -1.06 45.15 37.66
C LEU A 4 0.42 44.74 37.53
N SER A 5 1.09 44.41 38.63
CA SER A 5 2.49 43.94 38.63
C SER A 5 2.64 42.50 38.11
N GLN A 6 1.61 41.66 38.24
CA GLN A 6 1.60 40.29 37.70
C GLN A 6 1.54 40.24 36.16
N TRP A 7 0.94 41.24 35.52
CA TRP A 7 0.85 41.33 34.05
C TRP A 7 2.14 41.90 33.42
N PHE A 8 2.99 42.57 34.21
CA PHE A 8 4.29 43.11 33.82
C PHE A 8 5.46 42.44 34.55
N ASP A 9 5.28 41.20 35.02
CA ASP A 9 6.37 40.42 35.57
C ASP A 9 7.31 39.99 34.43
N LEU A 10 8.37 40.76 34.24
CA LEU A 10 9.42 40.51 33.26
C LEU A 10 10.04 39.11 33.43
N GLY A 11 9.92 38.47 34.61
CA GLY A 11 10.31 37.08 34.85
C GLY A 11 9.41 36.07 34.13
N VAL A 12 8.09 36.27 34.16
CA VAL A 12 7.11 35.40 33.47
C VAL A 12 7.16 35.61 31.96
N LEU A 13 7.33 36.86 31.51
CA LEU A 13 7.51 37.19 30.08
C LEU A 13 8.87 36.71 29.54
N ARG A 14 9.95 36.74 30.33
CA ARG A 14 11.23 36.12 29.94
C ARG A 14 11.17 34.60 29.96
N ALA A 15 10.50 33.98 30.93
CA ALA A 15 10.31 32.52 30.96
C ALA A 15 9.46 32.02 29.78
N LYS A 16 8.38 32.73 29.41
CA LYS A 16 7.59 32.44 28.21
C LYS A 16 8.30 32.81 26.90
N GLY A 17 9.12 33.86 26.90
CA GLY A 17 9.92 34.27 25.73
C GLY A 17 11.05 33.30 25.41
N ILE A 18 11.74 32.80 26.44
CA ILE A 18 12.78 31.75 26.32
C ILE A 18 12.13 30.41 25.93
N SER A 19 10.94 30.09 26.45
CA SER A 19 10.22 28.87 26.06
C SER A 19 9.67 28.92 24.63
N LEU A 20 9.14 30.07 24.16
CA LEU A 20 8.73 30.24 22.77
C LEU A 20 9.93 30.14 21.81
N GLY A 21 11.05 30.79 22.15
CA GLY A 21 12.27 30.72 21.33
C GLY A 21 12.80 29.28 21.21
N GLY A 22 12.83 28.54 22.33
CA GLY A 22 13.21 27.13 22.34
C GLY A 22 12.25 26.24 21.56
N SER A 23 10.94 26.45 21.68
CA SER A 23 9.90 25.73 20.93
C SER A 23 9.97 25.98 19.42
N ILE A 24 10.19 27.22 19.00
CA ILE A 24 10.36 27.57 17.58
C ILE A 24 11.66 26.97 17.03
N LEU A 25 12.76 27.03 17.79
CA LEU A 25 14.02 26.40 17.40
C LEU A 25 13.86 24.87 17.28
N ALA A 26 13.18 24.23 18.24
CA ALA A 26 12.90 22.80 18.20
C ALA A 26 12.02 22.43 17.01
N ALA A 27 10.97 23.21 16.72
CA ALA A 27 10.11 22.99 15.55
C ALA A 27 10.88 23.15 14.23
N ALA A 28 11.74 24.17 14.14
CA ALA A 28 12.62 24.37 12.98
C ALA A 28 13.62 23.22 12.80
N LEU A 29 14.19 22.72 13.90
CA LEU A 29 15.09 21.57 13.90
C LEU A 29 14.36 20.31 13.42
N ILE A 30 13.15 20.05 13.93
CA ILE A 30 12.29 18.93 13.51
C ILE A 30 11.96 19.03 12.02
N LEU A 31 11.59 20.21 11.53
CA LEU A 31 11.30 20.41 10.11
C LEU A 31 12.54 20.17 9.25
N LEU A 32 13.71 20.65 9.66
CA LEU A 32 14.95 20.49 8.91
C LEU A 32 15.39 19.02 8.85
N LEU A 33 15.49 18.38 10.02
CA LEU A 33 15.90 16.98 10.12
C LEU A 33 14.86 16.06 9.49
N GLY A 34 13.58 16.32 9.73
CA GLY A 34 12.47 15.60 9.14
C GLY A 34 12.48 15.69 7.62
N ARG A 35 12.68 16.89 7.04
CA ARG A 35 12.75 17.06 5.59
C ARG A 35 13.90 16.29 4.96
N ILE A 36 15.05 16.26 5.62
CA ILE A 36 16.21 15.46 5.18
C ILE A 36 15.85 13.98 5.25
N ALA A 37 15.30 13.50 6.37
CA ALA A 37 14.87 12.11 6.54
C ALA A 37 13.83 11.69 5.49
N ALA A 38 12.82 12.53 5.23
CA ALA A 38 11.80 12.28 4.22
C ALA A 38 12.38 12.20 2.82
N ARG A 39 13.30 13.11 2.46
CA ARG A 39 14.00 13.08 1.18
C ARG A 39 14.85 11.81 1.05
N ILE A 40 15.59 11.43 2.10
CA ILE A 40 16.39 10.20 2.11
C ILE A 40 15.47 9.00 1.90
N ALA A 41 14.43 8.84 2.70
CA ALA A 41 13.48 7.72 2.60
C ALA A 41 12.86 7.60 1.20
N ALA A 42 12.34 8.71 0.67
CA ALA A 42 11.74 8.75 -0.67
C ALA A 42 12.79 8.44 -1.77
N SER A 43 14.01 8.99 -1.63
CA SER A 43 15.09 8.73 -2.60
C SER A 43 15.57 7.28 -2.57
N THR A 44 15.61 6.65 -1.40
CA THR A 44 15.97 5.24 -1.24
C THR A 44 14.94 4.37 -1.96
N LEU A 45 13.65 4.63 -1.74
CA LEU A 45 12.58 3.93 -2.47
C LEU A 45 12.72 4.08 -3.98
N SER A 46 12.96 5.30 -4.48
CA SER A 46 13.15 5.54 -5.91
C SER A 46 14.35 4.77 -6.49
N ARG A 47 15.47 4.72 -5.75
CA ARG A 47 16.66 3.97 -6.18
C ARG A 47 16.39 2.47 -6.27
N VAL A 48 15.63 1.92 -5.31
CA VAL A 48 15.23 0.50 -5.34
C VAL A 48 14.36 0.23 -6.57
N LEU A 49 13.34 1.05 -6.81
CA LEU A 49 12.42 0.86 -7.95
C LEU A 49 13.10 1.04 -9.32
N GLN A 50 14.05 1.97 -9.45
CA GLN A 50 14.83 2.16 -10.69
C GLN A 50 15.68 0.92 -11.03
N ARG A 51 16.17 0.19 -10.03
CA ARG A 51 16.90 -1.06 -10.25
C ARG A 51 16.01 -2.19 -10.74
N SER A 52 14.70 -2.10 -10.50
CA SER A 52 13.70 -3.09 -10.92
C SER A 52 13.08 -2.79 -12.28
N HIS A 53 13.73 -1.98 -13.14
CA HIS A 53 13.22 -1.58 -14.46
C HIS A 53 11.80 -0.98 -14.45
N THR A 54 11.42 -0.36 -13.33
CA THR A 54 10.11 0.29 -13.20
C THR A 54 10.06 1.59 -13.99
N ASP A 55 8.91 1.89 -14.60
CA ASP A 55 8.68 3.12 -15.37
C ASP A 55 9.03 4.39 -14.56
N ALA A 56 9.74 5.33 -15.20
CA ALA A 56 10.21 6.55 -14.55
C ALA A 56 9.07 7.43 -14.00
N THR A 57 7.91 7.43 -14.64
CA THR A 57 6.71 8.15 -14.21
C THR A 57 6.19 7.55 -12.91
N LEU A 58 6.11 6.22 -12.82
CA LEU A 58 5.68 5.51 -11.62
C LEU A 58 6.65 5.73 -10.46
N VAL A 59 7.96 5.69 -10.71
CA VAL A 59 8.98 5.99 -9.71
C VAL A 59 8.81 7.41 -9.15
N LYS A 60 8.59 8.39 -10.02
CA LYS A 60 8.39 9.80 -9.61
C LYS A 60 7.08 9.99 -8.84
N PHE A 61 6.02 9.31 -9.25
CA PHE A 61 4.74 9.31 -8.54
C PHE A 61 4.89 8.77 -7.11
N LEU A 62 5.52 7.60 -6.94
CA LEU A 62 5.75 6.98 -5.64
C LEU A 62 6.69 7.80 -4.76
N TYR A 63 7.72 8.43 -5.33
CA TYR A 63 8.57 9.38 -4.62
C TYR A 63 7.74 10.52 -4.01
N ASN A 64 6.92 11.17 -4.84
CA ASN A 64 6.11 12.31 -4.41
C ASN A 64 5.07 11.89 -3.36
N LEU A 65 4.46 10.72 -3.52
CA LEU A 65 3.50 10.18 -2.57
C LEU A 65 4.15 9.94 -1.19
N VAL A 66 5.27 9.22 -1.14
CA VAL A 66 5.97 8.94 0.12
C VAL A 66 6.51 10.20 0.76
N TYR A 67 7.09 11.11 -0.04
CA TYR A 67 7.57 12.39 0.46
C TYR A 67 6.44 13.22 1.06
N ALA A 68 5.29 13.32 0.39
CA ALA A 68 4.13 14.07 0.89
C ALA A 68 3.59 13.48 2.19
N LEU A 69 3.43 12.15 2.27
CA LEU A 69 2.96 11.47 3.48
C LEU A 69 3.88 11.73 4.68
N LEU A 70 5.20 11.56 4.50
CA LEU A 70 6.17 11.83 5.57
C LEU A 70 6.14 13.30 5.99
N MET A 71 6.03 14.21 5.02
CA MET A 71 5.98 15.65 5.31
C MET A 71 4.77 16.04 6.16
N VAL A 72 3.61 15.42 5.95
CA VAL A 72 2.42 15.64 6.80
C VAL A 72 2.73 15.33 8.27
N PHE A 73 3.32 14.17 8.55
CA PHE A 73 3.69 13.80 9.92
C PHE A 73 4.74 14.75 10.54
N ILE A 74 5.75 15.14 9.75
CA ILE A 74 6.81 16.05 10.20
C ILE A 74 6.24 17.44 10.54
N VAL A 75 5.34 17.96 9.70
CA VAL A 75 4.69 19.25 9.93
C VAL A 75 3.82 19.20 11.17
N VAL A 76 3.02 18.15 11.36
CA VAL A 76 2.20 17.97 12.56
C VAL A 76 3.08 17.92 13.82
N ALA A 77 4.17 17.16 13.80
CA ALA A 77 5.11 17.07 14.92
C ALA A 77 5.79 18.42 15.25
N ALA A 78 6.11 19.22 14.22
CA ALA A 78 6.68 20.55 14.42
C ALA A 78 5.65 21.54 15.00
N LEU A 79 4.40 21.52 14.54
CA LEU A 79 3.31 22.36 15.04
C LEU A 79 3.02 22.09 16.52
N GLU A 80 3.06 20.82 16.93
CA GLU A 80 2.88 20.43 18.34
C GLU A 80 3.91 21.09 19.25
N LYS A 81 5.18 21.21 18.82
CA LYS A 81 6.23 21.87 19.61
C LYS A 81 6.02 23.38 19.78
N VAL A 82 5.35 24.02 18.84
CA VAL A 82 4.99 25.45 18.92
C VAL A 82 3.75 25.68 19.81
N GLY A 83 3.10 24.60 20.30
CA GLY A 83 1.92 24.68 21.14
C GLY A 83 0.60 24.80 20.35
N VAL A 84 0.63 24.52 19.05
CA VAL A 84 -0.58 24.44 18.23
C VAL A 84 -1.32 23.13 18.55
N ASN A 85 -2.63 23.22 18.78
CA ASN A 85 -3.45 22.02 18.94
C ASN A 85 -3.60 21.30 17.60
N THR A 86 -2.92 20.18 17.44
CA THR A 86 -2.89 19.39 16.20
C THR A 86 -4.08 18.43 16.06
N THR A 87 -4.96 18.34 17.07
CA THR A 87 -6.12 17.42 17.06
C THR A 87 -7.03 17.64 15.86
N SER A 88 -7.34 18.91 15.53
CA SER A 88 -8.16 19.25 14.38
C SER A 88 -7.48 18.88 13.04
N PHE A 89 -6.15 19.04 12.96
CA PHE A 89 -5.37 18.64 11.78
C PHE A 89 -5.37 17.12 11.60
N ILE A 90 -5.19 16.36 12.69
CA ILE A 90 -5.25 14.90 12.67
C ILE A 90 -6.63 14.43 12.17
N GLY A 91 -7.71 15.09 12.60
CA GLY A 91 -9.06 14.81 12.11
C GLY A 91 -9.20 14.96 10.60
N VAL A 92 -8.67 16.06 10.03
CA VAL A 92 -8.68 16.31 8.57
C VAL A 92 -7.83 15.28 7.82
N VAL A 93 -6.63 15.00 8.32
CA VAL A 93 -5.72 13.99 7.70
C VAL A 93 -6.35 12.60 7.75
N ALA A 94 -7.00 12.24 8.85
CA ALA A 94 -7.71 10.97 8.99
C ALA A 94 -8.88 10.87 8.01
N ALA A 95 -9.69 11.93 7.89
CA ALA A 95 -10.79 11.96 6.93
C ALA A 95 -10.31 11.86 5.47
N ALA A 96 -9.25 12.59 5.12
CA ALA A 96 -8.63 12.50 3.79
C ALA A 96 -8.05 11.11 3.52
N GLY A 97 -7.37 10.52 4.51
CA GLY A 97 -6.83 9.16 4.45
C GLY A 97 -7.93 8.12 4.23
N LEU A 98 -9.05 8.24 4.94
CA LEU A 98 -10.22 7.38 4.73
C LEU A 98 -10.79 7.52 3.32
N ALA A 99 -10.99 8.75 2.84
CA ALA A 99 -11.51 9.00 1.50
C ALA A 99 -10.61 8.39 0.41
N ILE A 100 -9.28 8.57 0.53
CA ILE A 100 -8.31 7.95 -0.39
C ILE A 100 -8.34 6.42 -0.28
N GLY A 101 -8.41 5.88 0.95
CA GLY A 101 -8.49 4.45 1.18
C GLY A 101 -9.73 3.81 0.56
N LEU A 102 -10.89 4.45 0.70
CA LEU A 102 -12.14 4.02 0.07
C LEU A 102 -12.06 4.11 -1.46
N ALA A 103 -11.43 5.16 -2.01
CA ALA A 103 -11.20 5.27 -3.45
C ALA A 103 -10.29 4.15 -3.99
N LEU A 104 -9.34 3.68 -3.20
CA LEU A 104 -8.40 2.61 -3.57
C LEU A 104 -8.88 1.21 -3.18
N GLN A 105 -10.02 1.08 -2.51
CA GLN A 105 -10.53 -0.18 -1.97
C GLN A 105 -10.64 -1.28 -3.05
N GLY A 106 -11.13 -0.93 -4.24
CA GLY A 106 -11.27 -1.87 -5.35
C GLY A 106 -9.93 -2.43 -5.85
N SER A 107 -8.92 -1.57 -6.02
CA SER A 107 -7.58 -1.99 -6.45
C SER A 107 -6.87 -2.83 -5.39
N LEU A 108 -6.99 -2.45 -4.11
CA LEU A 108 -6.40 -3.20 -3.01
C LEU A 108 -7.04 -4.59 -2.85
N SER A 109 -8.34 -4.68 -3.08
CA SER A 109 -9.04 -5.96 -3.06
C SER A 109 -8.57 -6.91 -4.16
N ASN A 110 -8.32 -6.40 -5.38
CA ASN A 110 -7.74 -7.19 -6.46
C ASN A 110 -6.29 -7.62 -6.17
N PHE A 111 -5.49 -6.74 -5.59
CA PHE A 111 -4.13 -7.07 -5.14
C PHE A 111 -4.14 -8.22 -4.13
N ALA A 112 -4.98 -8.12 -3.09
CA ALA A 112 -5.09 -9.14 -2.05
C ALA A 112 -5.54 -10.48 -2.63
N ALA A 113 -6.53 -10.47 -3.53
CA ALA A 113 -6.98 -11.67 -4.24
C ALA A 113 -5.85 -12.31 -5.07
N GLY A 114 -5.09 -11.51 -5.81
CA GLY A 114 -3.94 -12.00 -6.59
C GLY A 114 -2.87 -12.65 -5.72
N VAL A 115 -2.50 -12.00 -4.62
CA VAL A 115 -1.54 -12.55 -3.64
C VAL A 115 -2.07 -13.87 -3.06
N MET A 116 -3.37 -13.96 -2.74
CA MET A 116 -3.97 -15.16 -2.17
C MET A 116 -4.03 -16.33 -3.16
N ILE A 117 -4.29 -16.06 -4.44
CA ILE A 117 -4.19 -17.06 -5.52
C ILE A 117 -2.77 -17.65 -5.55
N ILE A 118 -1.73 -16.80 -5.53
CA ILE A 118 -0.34 -17.22 -5.65
C ILE A 118 0.13 -17.98 -4.40
N LEU A 119 -0.21 -17.49 -3.20
CA LEU A 119 0.23 -18.07 -1.93
C LEU A 119 -0.47 -19.40 -1.63
N LEU A 120 -1.77 -19.47 -1.87
CA LEU A 120 -2.56 -20.67 -1.55
C LEU A 120 -2.66 -21.65 -2.72
N ARG A 121 -2.23 -21.25 -3.93
CA ARG A 121 -2.20 -22.07 -5.14
C ARG A 121 -3.52 -22.80 -5.40
N HIS A 122 -4.65 -22.11 -5.27
CA HIS A 122 -5.97 -22.69 -5.60
C HIS A 122 -6.04 -23.16 -7.06
N PHE A 123 -5.33 -22.46 -7.95
CA PHE A 123 -5.06 -22.83 -9.34
C PHE A 123 -3.76 -22.13 -9.79
N GLY A 124 -3.16 -22.63 -10.87
CA GLY A 124 -1.94 -22.11 -11.45
C GLY A 124 -2.05 -21.78 -12.94
N VAL A 125 -0.98 -21.19 -13.47
CA VAL A 125 -0.81 -21.03 -14.92
C VAL A 125 -0.78 -22.42 -15.56
N GLY A 126 -1.57 -22.60 -16.62
CA GLY A 126 -1.77 -23.88 -17.29
C GLY A 126 -3.09 -24.54 -16.90
N ASP A 127 -3.69 -24.23 -15.76
CA ASP A 127 -4.96 -24.86 -15.37
C ASP A 127 -6.11 -24.34 -16.22
N ARG A 128 -7.07 -25.22 -16.49
CA ARG A 128 -8.36 -24.83 -17.07
C ARG A 128 -9.32 -24.56 -15.93
N ILE A 129 -9.92 -23.37 -15.91
CA ILE A 129 -10.83 -22.95 -14.84
C ILE A 129 -12.14 -22.38 -15.40
N GLU A 130 -13.19 -22.44 -14.59
CA GLU A 130 -14.43 -21.67 -14.75
C GLU A 130 -14.62 -20.80 -13.50
N ALA A 131 -14.58 -19.48 -13.68
CA ALA A 131 -14.73 -18.48 -12.63
C ALA A 131 -15.27 -17.16 -13.20
N ALA A 132 -16.00 -16.38 -12.40
CA ALA A 132 -16.60 -15.11 -12.84
C ALA A 132 -17.44 -15.19 -14.13
N GLY A 133 -18.05 -16.36 -14.41
CA GLY A 133 -18.80 -16.60 -15.65
C GLY A 133 -17.95 -16.76 -16.92
N GLN A 134 -16.63 -16.92 -16.77
CA GLN A 134 -15.68 -17.14 -17.87
C GLN A 134 -15.03 -18.51 -17.73
N THR A 135 -14.86 -19.23 -18.84
CA THR A 135 -14.17 -20.52 -18.90
C THR A 135 -12.98 -20.43 -19.84
N GLY A 136 -11.82 -20.89 -19.39
CA GLY A 136 -10.61 -20.87 -20.20
C GLY A 136 -9.39 -21.42 -19.50
N ARG A 137 -8.27 -21.48 -20.22
CA ARG A 137 -6.96 -21.85 -19.66
C ARG A 137 -6.27 -20.60 -19.12
N VAL A 138 -5.75 -20.68 -17.89
CA VAL A 138 -4.97 -19.61 -17.27
C VAL A 138 -3.63 -19.51 -17.96
N ILE A 139 -3.32 -18.35 -18.53
CA ILE A 139 -2.04 -18.12 -19.20
C ILE A 139 -1.12 -17.20 -18.40
N ASP A 140 -1.66 -16.35 -17.53
CA ASP A 140 -0.89 -15.41 -16.72
C ASP A 140 -1.70 -14.99 -15.49
N ILE A 141 -1.03 -14.83 -14.35
CA ILE A 141 -1.63 -14.30 -13.11
C ILE A 141 -0.87 -13.03 -12.76
N GLN A 142 -1.50 -11.89 -13.03
CA GLN A 142 -0.95 -10.57 -12.76
C GLN A 142 -1.40 -10.08 -11.37
N ILE A 143 -0.80 -8.98 -10.93
CA ILE A 143 -1.05 -8.42 -9.60
C ILE A 143 -2.53 -8.07 -9.38
N PHE A 144 -3.22 -7.55 -10.40
CA PHE A 144 -4.62 -7.10 -10.28
C PHE A 144 -5.61 -7.93 -11.10
N SER A 145 -5.15 -8.76 -12.02
CA SER A 145 -5.99 -9.54 -12.93
C SER A 145 -5.35 -10.87 -13.28
N THR A 146 -6.19 -11.82 -13.67
CA THR A 146 -5.77 -13.10 -14.25
C THR A 146 -6.17 -13.11 -15.71
N VAL A 147 -5.29 -13.61 -16.56
CA VAL A 147 -5.51 -13.69 -18.00
C VAL A 147 -5.84 -15.13 -18.37
N LEU A 148 -7.00 -15.30 -18.98
CA LEU A 148 -7.51 -16.56 -19.50
C LEU A 148 -7.48 -16.53 -21.02
N VAL A 149 -7.36 -17.71 -21.65
CA VAL A 149 -7.68 -17.91 -23.06
C VAL A 149 -8.87 -18.86 -23.13
N ASN A 150 -9.96 -18.40 -23.73
CA ASN A 150 -11.17 -19.22 -23.92
C ASN A 150 -10.97 -20.25 -25.06
N ASP A 151 -11.94 -21.13 -25.26
CA ASP A 151 -11.87 -22.17 -26.30
C ASP A 151 -11.84 -21.61 -27.73
N GLU A 152 -12.29 -20.37 -27.90
CA GLU A 152 -12.28 -19.65 -29.17
C GLU A 152 -10.92 -18.96 -29.44
N GLY A 153 -9.95 -19.08 -28.53
CA GLY A 153 -8.64 -18.43 -28.63
C GLY A 153 -8.63 -16.95 -28.25
N THR A 154 -9.72 -16.41 -27.71
CA THR A 154 -9.83 -15.03 -27.23
C THR A 154 -9.19 -14.87 -25.85
N ARG A 155 -8.37 -13.82 -25.69
CA ARG A 155 -7.75 -13.45 -24.41
C ARG A 155 -8.74 -12.68 -23.55
N VAL A 156 -9.10 -13.22 -22.39
CA VAL A 156 -10.04 -12.65 -21.43
C VAL A 156 -9.29 -12.22 -20.17
N ILE A 157 -9.37 -10.95 -19.81
CA ILE A 157 -8.70 -10.38 -18.63
C ILE A 157 -9.74 -10.19 -17.53
N VAL A 158 -9.60 -10.95 -16.45
CA VAL A 158 -10.57 -10.95 -15.34
C VAL A 158 -9.91 -10.37 -14.10
N PRO A 159 -10.52 -9.39 -13.39
CA PRO A 159 -10.01 -8.91 -12.12
C PRO A 159 -9.86 -10.05 -11.10
N ASN A 160 -8.77 -10.07 -10.34
CA ASN A 160 -8.49 -11.17 -9.41
C ASN A 160 -9.60 -11.33 -8.35
N ASN A 161 -10.15 -10.22 -7.85
CA ASN A 161 -11.25 -10.27 -6.89
C ASN A 161 -12.47 -10.98 -7.51
N ALA A 162 -12.83 -10.68 -8.76
CA ALA A 162 -13.98 -11.30 -9.42
C ALA A 162 -13.85 -12.83 -9.53
N ILE A 163 -12.63 -13.35 -9.63
CA ILE A 163 -12.36 -14.80 -9.61
C ILE A 163 -12.54 -15.36 -8.20
N THR A 164 -11.96 -14.71 -7.19
CA THR A 164 -11.94 -15.21 -5.81
C THR A 164 -13.22 -14.94 -5.02
N SER A 165 -14.11 -14.07 -5.52
CA SER A 165 -15.35 -13.71 -4.85
C SER A 165 -16.45 -14.78 -4.95
N GLY A 166 -16.25 -15.80 -5.78
CA GLY A 166 -17.22 -16.87 -6.01
C GLY A 166 -16.59 -18.26 -6.08
N THR A 167 -17.39 -19.24 -6.47
CA THR A 167 -16.91 -20.62 -6.67
C THR A 167 -16.00 -20.71 -7.88
N ILE A 168 -14.83 -21.31 -7.70
CA ILE A 168 -13.87 -21.59 -8.77
C ILE A 168 -13.94 -23.08 -9.08
N LYS A 169 -14.23 -23.44 -10.33
CA LYS A 169 -14.08 -24.83 -10.78
C LYS A 169 -12.74 -24.97 -11.48
N VAL A 170 -11.90 -25.87 -11.00
CA VAL A 170 -10.65 -26.24 -11.66
C VAL A 170 -10.86 -27.60 -12.31
N PHE A 171 -10.71 -27.67 -13.63
CA PHE A 171 -10.88 -28.91 -14.36
C PHE A 171 -9.59 -29.73 -14.24
N ALA A 172 -9.69 -30.95 -13.71
CA ALA A 172 -8.59 -31.90 -13.69
C ALA A 172 -8.19 -32.28 -15.13
N ALA A 173 -6.93 -32.66 -15.33
CA ALA A 173 -6.49 -33.28 -16.58
C ALA A 173 -7.39 -34.51 -16.90
N PRO A 174 -7.66 -34.80 -18.18
CA PRO A 174 -8.49 -35.95 -18.57
C PRO A 174 -7.99 -37.22 -17.87
N ALA A 175 -8.92 -38.02 -17.34
CA ALA A 175 -8.64 -39.26 -16.59
C ALA A 175 -7.80 -40.29 -17.37
N GLU A 176 -7.59 -40.10 -18.67
CA GLU A 176 -6.77 -40.95 -19.54
C GLU A 176 -5.30 -41.00 -19.09
N GLU A 177 -4.76 -39.91 -18.54
CA GLU A 177 -3.39 -39.86 -17.99
C GLU A 177 -3.27 -40.46 -16.58
N LEU A 178 -4.40 -40.58 -15.86
CA LEU A 178 -4.50 -41.26 -14.56
C LEU A 178 -4.75 -42.76 -14.72
N ALA A 179 -5.29 -43.20 -15.86
CA ALA A 179 -5.51 -44.60 -16.20
C ALA A 179 -4.25 -45.30 -16.77
N GLU A 180 -3.29 -44.53 -17.31
CA GLU A 180 -2.01 -45.03 -17.83
C GLU A 180 -0.87 -45.11 -16.80
N GLN A 181 -1.11 -44.80 -15.52
CA GLN A 181 -0.27 -45.31 -14.44
C GLN A 181 -0.89 -46.63 -13.93
N PRO A 182 -0.67 -47.77 -14.62
CA PRO A 182 -1.06 -49.04 -14.05
C PRO A 182 -0.28 -49.21 -12.74
N ALA A 183 -0.90 -49.91 -11.82
CA ALA A 183 -0.34 -50.47 -10.59
C ALA A 183 0.84 -51.44 -10.85
N SER A 184 1.85 -51.02 -11.62
CA SER A 184 3.04 -51.77 -12.01
C SER A 184 4.13 -51.74 -10.92
N SER A 185 3.96 -50.94 -9.87
CA SER A 185 4.88 -50.94 -8.71
C SER A 185 4.37 -51.71 -7.50
N ALA A 186 3.22 -52.40 -7.57
CA ALA A 186 2.64 -53.12 -6.44
C ALA A 186 2.96 -54.63 -6.41
N HIS A 187 3.78 -55.16 -7.34
CA HIS A 187 4.17 -56.59 -7.40
C HIS A 187 5.68 -56.82 -7.53
N ALA A 188 6.52 -55.87 -7.13
CA ALA A 188 7.97 -56.05 -7.09
C ALA A 188 8.56 -55.68 -5.73
N ALA A 189 8.25 -56.47 -4.70
CA ALA A 189 9.09 -56.75 -3.54
C ALA A 189 8.46 -57.88 -2.70
#